data_AF-A0A950JBR8-F1
#
_entry.id   AF-A0A950JBR8-F1
#
_cell.length_a   1.000
_cell.length_b   1.000
_cell.length_c   1.000
_cell.angle_alpha   90.00
_cell.angle_beta   90.00
_cell.angle_gamma   90.00
#
_symmetry.space_group_name_H-M   'P 1'
#
loop_
_entity.id
_entity.type
_entity.pdbx_description
1 polymer ?
#
loop_
_entity_poly.entity_id
_entity_poly.type
_entity_poly.pdbx_seq_one_letter_code
_entity_poly.pdbx_strand_id
1 'polypeptide(L)'
;MRRPVYAAIGAGLSALLFAASQAALAADCPADHDKLEKALKASVKPSGGPTNGGLDNNEWAALVTREGAVCAVAFSGGKPDDQWLGSRAIAAEKANTANALSLNGFALSTANLYAGAQPGGALFGLALSAPPNPAVLYSGDPTTFGSASDPFVGKSLGGVITFGGGLALYDGKNVVGGLGVSGDTSCADHNIAWRVRQALGLDKVPAGAG
;
A
#
# COMPACT_ATOMS: atom_id res chain seq x y z
N MET A 1 26.84 -26.09 65.20
CA MET A 1 25.63 -26.39 64.40
C MET A 1 25.02 -25.06 63.95
N ARG A 2 25.25 -24.66 62.69
CA ARG A 2 24.26 -24.54 61.59
C ARG A 2 23.16 -23.46 61.76
N ARG A 3 23.47 -22.23 61.26
CA ARG A 3 22.72 -21.25 60.40
C ARG A 3 21.25 -20.84 60.74
N PRO A 4 20.69 -19.69 60.26
CA PRO A 4 21.27 -18.56 59.48
C PRO A 4 20.89 -17.13 59.98
N VAL A 5 21.58 -16.12 59.41
CA VAL A 5 21.24 -14.68 59.46
C VAL A 5 20.26 -14.36 58.32
N TYR A 6 19.14 -13.70 58.61
CA TYR A 6 18.25 -13.14 57.59
C TYR A 6 18.68 -11.71 57.25
N ALA A 7 19.25 -11.52 56.05
CA ALA A 7 19.40 -10.20 55.44
C ALA A 7 18.20 -9.98 54.50
N ALA A 8 17.34 -9.01 54.83
CA ALA A 8 16.32 -8.52 53.92
C ALA A 8 17.00 -7.61 52.88
N ILE A 9 17.05 -8.05 51.62
CA ILE A 9 17.60 -7.28 50.50
C ILE A 9 16.46 -6.89 49.57
N GLY A 10 16.27 -5.57 49.43
CA GLY A 10 16.10 -4.90 48.14
C GLY A 10 14.75 -5.02 47.43
N ALA A 11 13.91 -4.00 47.60
CA ALA A 11 12.99 -3.58 46.55
C ALA A 11 13.81 -3.01 45.37
N GLY A 12 13.61 -3.54 44.16
CA GLY A 12 14.32 -3.02 42.99
C GLY A 12 13.89 -3.65 41.66
N LEU A 13 13.39 -2.77 40.78
CA LEU A 13 13.32 -2.88 39.31
C LEU A 13 12.38 -3.94 38.71
N SER A 14 11.14 -3.53 38.43
CA SER A 14 10.35 -4.09 37.33
C SER A 14 10.43 -3.19 36.09
N ALA A 15 11.35 -3.57 35.21
CA ALA A 15 11.37 -3.43 33.76
C ALA A 15 10.52 -2.32 33.11
N LEU A 16 11.20 -1.21 32.77
CA LEU A 16 11.04 -0.55 31.48
C LEU A 16 11.45 -1.54 30.38
N LEU A 17 10.60 -1.80 29.38
CA LEU A 17 10.97 -2.19 27.99
C LEU A 17 9.68 -2.46 27.18
N PHE A 18 9.05 -1.40 26.66
CA PHE A 18 8.09 -1.50 25.55
C PHE A 18 8.33 -0.33 24.59
N ALA A 19 9.44 -0.38 23.87
CA ALA A 19 9.72 0.55 22.77
C ALA A 19 10.39 -0.21 21.63
N ALA A 20 9.68 -1.17 21.05
CA ALA A 20 10.08 -1.83 19.80
C ALA A 20 8.81 -2.27 19.07
N SER A 21 8.25 -1.41 18.19
CA SER A 21 7.18 -1.88 17.29
C SER A 21 6.94 -1.04 16.03
N GLN A 22 7.57 0.12 15.82
CA GLN A 22 7.33 0.89 14.58
C GLN A 22 8.38 0.64 13.49
N ALA A 23 9.64 0.41 13.84
CA ALA A 23 10.73 0.22 12.86
C ALA A 23 10.69 -1.14 12.13
N ALA A 24 10.09 -2.17 12.74
CA ALA A 24 10.10 -3.53 12.16
C ALA A 24 9.16 -3.70 10.95
N LEU A 25 8.06 -2.93 10.87
CA LEU A 25 7.06 -3.08 9.80
C LEU A 25 7.47 -2.41 8.48
N ALA A 26 8.41 -1.47 8.51
CA ALA A 26 8.99 -0.88 7.31
C ALA A 26 10.07 -1.76 6.65
N ALA A 27 10.60 -2.77 7.37
CA ALA A 27 11.71 -3.59 6.90
C ALA A 27 11.35 -4.54 5.74
N ASP A 28 10.07 -4.87 5.57
CA ASP A 28 9.60 -5.83 4.55
C ASP A 28 8.98 -5.14 3.30
N CYS A 29 9.15 -3.83 3.16
CA CYS A 29 8.57 -3.14 2.00
C CYS A 29 9.30 -3.53 0.70
N PRO A 30 8.58 -3.97 -0.36
CA PRO A 30 9.20 -4.36 -1.62
C PRO A 30 9.99 -3.25 -2.33
N ALA A 31 9.69 -1.99 -2.02
CA ALA A 31 10.45 -0.82 -2.43
C ALA A 31 10.27 0.30 -1.39
N ASP A 32 11.31 1.11 -1.19
CA ASP A 32 11.25 2.27 -0.31
C ASP A 32 10.46 3.44 -0.93
N HIS A 33 10.17 4.45 -0.10
CA HIS A 33 9.43 5.66 -0.47
C HIS A 33 10.06 6.36 -1.68
N ASP A 34 11.38 6.59 -1.68
CA ASP A 34 12.08 7.32 -2.74
C ASP A 34 11.98 6.60 -4.10
N LYS A 35 12.11 5.27 -4.10
CA LYS A 35 11.89 4.45 -5.31
C LYS A 35 10.46 4.54 -5.81
N LEU A 36 9.47 4.48 -4.91
CA LEU A 36 8.06 4.61 -5.26
C LEU A 36 7.78 5.99 -5.87
N GLU A 37 8.22 7.06 -5.22
CA GLU A 37 8.01 8.44 -5.67
C GLU A 37 8.66 8.67 -7.04
N LYS A 38 9.91 8.24 -7.20
CA LYS A 38 10.64 8.36 -8.47
C LYS A 38 9.93 7.59 -9.59
N ALA A 39 9.52 6.35 -9.34
CA ALA A 39 8.81 5.53 -10.31
C ALA A 39 7.46 6.16 -10.70
N LEU A 40 6.73 6.70 -9.72
CA LEU A 40 5.46 7.38 -9.93
C LEU A 40 5.63 8.64 -10.78
N LYS A 41 6.55 9.54 -10.42
CA LYS A 41 6.82 10.78 -11.17
C LYS A 41 7.23 10.49 -12.62
N ALA A 42 8.06 9.47 -12.84
CA ALA A 42 8.44 9.05 -14.19
C ALA A 42 7.27 8.45 -15.01
N SER A 43 6.17 8.05 -14.35
CA SER A 43 5.03 7.37 -14.96
C SER A 43 3.80 8.26 -15.17
N VAL A 44 3.82 9.50 -14.67
CA VAL A 44 2.66 10.41 -14.60
C VAL A 44 2.92 11.68 -15.39
N LYS A 45 1.95 12.07 -16.23
CA LYS A 45 2.14 13.12 -17.25
C LYS A 45 2.56 14.49 -16.67
N PRO A 46 1.86 15.07 -15.67
CA PRO A 46 2.27 16.36 -15.10
C PRO A 46 3.67 16.37 -14.48
N SER A 47 4.20 15.21 -14.12
CA SER A 47 5.52 15.06 -13.49
C SER A 47 6.64 14.72 -14.49
N GLY A 48 6.35 14.78 -15.80
CA GLY A 48 7.31 14.51 -16.87
C GLY A 48 7.22 13.10 -17.47
N GLY A 49 6.28 12.27 -17.02
CA GLY A 49 5.99 10.97 -17.60
C GLY A 49 5.20 11.03 -18.92
N PRO A 50 4.89 9.85 -19.51
CA PRO A 50 4.00 9.75 -20.66
C PRO A 50 2.56 10.14 -20.28
N THR A 51 1.68 10.29 -21.27
CA THR A 51 0.24 10.47 -21.00
C THR A 51 -0.29 9.34 -20.11
N ASN A 52 -1.16 9.72 -19.18
CA ASN A 52 -1.87 8.80 -18.31
C ASN A 52 -2.86 7.94 -19.11
N GLY A 53 -3.34 8.44 -20.25
CA GLY A 53 -4.43 7.82 -21.02
C GLY A 53 -5.82 8.14 -20.44
N GLY A 54 -5.94 9.31 -19.79
CA GLY A 54 -7.13 9.81 -19.14
C GLY A 54 -7.12 11.33 -19.05
N LEU A 55 -7.28 11.87 -17.85
CA LEU A 55 -7.30 13.30 -17.53
C LEU A 55 -5.91 13.93 -17.50
N ASP A 56 -4.85 13.11 -17.47
CA ASP A 56 -3.47 13.55 -17.27
C ASP A 56 -3.29 14.30 -15.92
N ASN A 57 -3.95 13.81 -14.86
CA ASN A 57 -3.81 14.33 -13.50
C ASN A 57 -2.52 13.88 -12.81
N ASN A 58 -2.16 14.56 -11.72
CA ASN A 58 -1.23 14.00 -10.72
C ASN A 58 -1.90 12.86 -9.95
N GLU A 59 -1.08 12.01 -9.35
CA GLU A 59 -1.48 10.73 -8.78
C GLU A 59 -0.94 10.52 -7.36
N TRP A 60 -1.66 9.71 -6.58
CA TRP A 60 -1.14 9.04 -5.40
C TRP A 60 -0.69 7.62 -5.74
N ALA A 61 0.33 7.12 -5.06
CA ALA A 61 0.67 5.71 -5.04
C ALA A 61 0.88 5.20 -3.62
N ALA A 62 0.52 3.94 -3.39
CA ALA A 62 0.75 3.25 -2.13
C ALA A 62 1.27 1.83 -2.37
N LEU A 63 2.18 1.39 -1.50
CA LEU A 63 2.63 0.02 -1.40
C LEU A 63 2.12 -0.59 -0.10
N VAL A 64 1.66 -1.84 -0.18
CA VAL A 64 1.37 -2.67 0.99
C VAL A 64 2.28 -3.90 1.00
N THR A 65 2.69 -4.34 2.19
CA THR A 65 3.39 -5.61 2.37
C THR A 65 2.47 -6.79 2.10
N ARG A 66 3.01 -8.00 2.09
CA ARG A 66 2.20 -9.20 1.92
C ARG A 66 1.15 -9.36 3.03
N GLU A 67 1.47 -8.92 4.23
CA GLU A 67 0.63 -8.92 5.43
C GLU A 67 -0.48 -7.85 5.38
N GLY A 68 -0.44 -6.94 4.40
CA GLY A 68 -1.47 -5.91 4.20
C GLY A 68 -1.27 -4.64 5.03
N ALA A 69 -0.07 -4.41 5.56
CA ALA A 69 0.29 -3.10 6.13
C ALA A 69 0.78 -2.17 5.02
N VAL A 70 0.34 -0.91 5.03
CA VAL A 70 0.91 0.11 4.13
C VAL A 70 2.36 0.34 4.53
N CYS A 71 3.28 0.30 3.59
CA CYS A 71 4.72 0.45 3.86
C CYS A 71 5.38 1.62 3.12
N ALA A 72 4.74 2.14 2.07
CA ALA A 72 5.14 3.39 1.44
C ALA A 72 3.93 4.09 0.82
N VAL A 73 3.93 5.42 0.86
CA VAL A 73 2.97 6.29 0.16
C VAL A 73 3.77 7.39 -0.52
N ALA A 74 3.38 7.78 -1.73
CA ALA A 74 3.99 8.87 -2.46
C ALA A 74 2.94 9.58 -3.33
N PHE A 75 3.28 10.78 -3.82
CA PHE A 75 2.50 11.48 -4.83
C PHE A 75 3.39 12.02 -5.95
N SER A 76 2.79 12.32 -7.10
CA SER A 76 3.52 12.80 -8.27
C SER A 76 3.68 14.33 -8.32
N GLY A 77 2.75 15.08 -7.73
CA GLY A 77 2.77 16.54 -7.68
C GLY A 77 3.88 17.13 -6.79
N GLY A 78 3.84 18.45 -6.59
CA GLY A 78 4.72 19.15 -5.67
C GLY A 78 4.22 19.16 -4.22
N LYS A 79 2.91 18.97 -4.02
CA LYS A 79 2.26 18.92 -2.69
C LYS A 79 1.05 17.96 -2.68
N PRO A 80 0.57 17.54 -1.49
CA PRO A 80 -0.50 16.54 -1.36
C PRO A 80 -1.82 16.84 -2.10
N ASP A 81 -2.13 18.11 -2.35
CA ASP A 81 -3.37 18.57 -2.99
C ASP A 81 -3.23 18.92 -4.48
N ASP A 82 -2.08 18.66 -5.10
CA ASP A 82 -1.90 18.76 -6.57
C ASP A 82 -2.57 17.61 -7.33
N GLN A 83 -2.91 16.54 -6.61
CA GLN A 83 -3.72 15.40 -7.01
C GLN A 83 -4.95 15.36 -6.09
N TRP A 84 -5.99 14.60 -6.46
CA TRP A 84 -7.17 14.49 -5.61
C TRP A 84 -6.80 13.94 -4.23
N LEU A 85 -7.02 14.73 -3.18
CA LEU A 85 -6.62 14.38 -1.82
C LEU A 85 -7.23 13.05 -1.34
N GLY A 86 -8.49 12.78 -1.72
CA GLY A 86 -9.17 11.52 -1.39
C GLY A 86 -8.53 10.28 -2.02
N SER A 87 -7.77 10.45 -3.10
CA SER A 87 -7.15 9.33 -3.81
C SER A 87 -5.98 8.69 -3.05
N ARG A 88 -5.44 9.36 -2.01
CA ARG A 88 -4.47 8.74 -1.08
C ARG A 88 -5.02 7.46 -0.46
N ALA A 89 -6.26 7.49 0.00
CA ALA A 89 -6.94 6.34 0.58
C ALA A 89 -7.23 5.28 -0.49
N ILE A 90 -7.79 5.71 -1.64
CA ILE A 90 -8.14 4.82 -2.74
C ILE A 90 -6.91 4.06 -3.27
N ALA A 91 -5.75 4.72 -3.37
CA ALA A 91 -4.50 4.08 -3.75
C ALA A 91 -4.11 2.97 -2.76
N ALA A 92 -4.18 3.23 -1.46
CA ALA A 92 -3.90 2.22 -0.44
C ALA A 92 -4.91 1.07 -0.44
N GLU A 93 -6.20 1.33 -0.64
CA GLU A 93 -7.22 0.29 -0.74
C GLU A 93 -7.06 -0.56 -2.02
N LYS A 94 -6.69 0.05 -3.15
CA LYS A 94 -6.34 -0.69 -4.38
C LYS A 94 -5.13 -1.59 -4.19
N ALA A 95 -4.10 -1.09 -3.51
CA ALA A 95 -2.91 -1.88 -3.15
C ALA A 95 -3.32 -3.08 -2.28
N ASN A 96 -4.16 -2.83 -1.26
CA ASN A 96 -4.69 -3.87 -0.39
C ASN A 96 -5.48 -4.93 -1.16
N THR A 97 -6.44 -4.53 -2.00
CA THR A 97 -7.22 -5.48 -2.81
C THR A 97 -6.32 -6.36 -3.66
N ALA A 98 -5.38 -5.74 -4.39
CA ALA A 98 -4.53 -6.47 -5.33
C ALA A 98 -3.63 -7.46 -4.61
N ASN A 99 -3.08 -7.08 -3.45
CA ASN A 99 -2.35 -7.99 -2.57
C ASN A 99 -3.25 -9.13 -2.07
N ALA A 100 -4.41 -8.80 -1.49
CA ALA A 100 -5.28 -9.75 -0.81
C ALA A 100 -5.90 -10.80 -1.74
N LEU A 101 -6.20 -10.43 -2.98
CA LEU A 101 -6.89 -11.30 -3.93
C LEU A 101 -5.96 -11.96 -4.96
N SER A 102 -4.65 -11.74 -4.86
CA SER A 102 -3.65 -12.41 -5.70
C SER A 102 -2.97 -13.58 -5.00
N LEU A 103 -2.68 -14.62 -5.79
CA LEU A 103 -1.93 -15.81 -5.40
C LEU A 103 -0.67 -15.93 -6.29
N ASN A 104 0.32 -16.70 -5.85
CA ASN A 104 1.58 -16.89 -6.61
C ASN A 104 1.35 -17.36 -8.06
N GLY A 105 0.33 -18.19 -8.29
CA GLY A 105 -0.04 -18.68 -9.62
C GLY A 105 -1.27 -18.00 -10.24
N PHE A 106 -1.85 -16.99 -9.59
CA PHE A 106 -3.08 -16.35 -10.07
C PHE A 106 -3.09 -14.87 -9.68
N ALA A 107 -2.65 -14.03 -10.62
CA ALA A 107 -2.61 -12.59 -10.44
C ALA A 107 -3.96 -11.96 -10.77
N LEU A 108 -4.51 -11.18 -9.84
CA LEU A 108 -5.69 -10.37 -10.06
C LEU A 108 -5.36 -8.89 -9.86
N SER A 109 -5.56 -8.11 -10.90
CA SER A 109 -5.63 -6.65 -10.75
C SER A 109 -7.01 -6.23 -10.26
N THR A 110 -7.11 -5.05 -9.66
CA THR A 110 -8.42 -4.48 -9.30
C THR A 110 -9.29 -4.22 -10.53
N ALA A 111 -8.69 -4.04 -11.72
CA ALA A 111 -9.42 -3.93 -12.98
C ALA A 111 -10.11 -5.26 -13.37
N ASN A 112 -9.49 -6.41 -13.12
CA ASN A 112 -10.09 -7.72 -13.42
C ASN A 112 -11.37 -7.99 -12.60
N LEU A 113 -11.48 -7.37 -11.43
CA LEU A 113 -12.63 -7.55 -10.53
C LEU A 113 -13.88 -6.82 -11.01
N TYR A 114 -13.73 -5.78 -11.84
CA TYR A 114 -14.81 -4.85 -12.18
C TYR A 114 -16.06 -5.56 -12.70
N ALA A 115 -15.91 -6.41 -13.71
CA ALA A 115 -17.04 -7.09 -14.35
C ALA A 115 -17.74 -8.06 -13.38
N GLY A 116 -16.96 -8.83 -12.61
CA GLY A 116 -17.49 -9.78 -11.62
C GLY A 116 -18.19 -9.08 -10.46
N ALA A 117 -17.78 -7.86 -10.12
CA ALA A 117 -18.32 -7.10 -8.99
C ALA A 117 -19.59 -6.29 -9.33
N GLN A 118 -20.02 -6.21 -10.59
CA GLN A 118 -21.26 -5.54 -10.98
C GLN A 118 -22.51 -6.32 -10.52
N PRO A 119 -23.68 -5.66 -10.37
CA PRO A 119 -24.94 -6.36 -10.13
C PRO A 119 -25.17 -7.55 -11.06
N GLY A 120 -25.44 -8.72 -10.50
CA GLY A 120 -25.60 -9.98 -11.24
C GLY A 120 -24.29 -10.74 -11.52
N GLY A 121 -23.13 -10.16 -11.21
CA GLY A 121 -21.83 -10.81 -11.30
C GLY A 121 -21.53 -11.73 -10.10
N ALA A 122 -20.64 -12.70 -10.31
CA ALA A 122 -20.28 -13.70 -9.29
C ALA A 122 -19.54 -13.15 -8.06
N LEU A 123 -18.99 -11.93 -8.17
CA LEU A 123 -18.32 -11.21 -7.09
C LEU A 123 -19.13 -9.98 -6.64
N PHE A 124 -20.42 -9.91 -6.96
CA PHE A 124 -21.27 -8.83 -6.50
C PHE A 124 -21.25 -8.75 -4.96
N GLY A 125 -21.02 -7.56 -4.43
CA GLY A 125 -20.83 -7.33 -2.99
C GLY A 125 -19.38 -7.41 -2.50
N LEU A 126 -18.42 -7.79 -3.35
CA LEU A 126 -16.99 -7.84 -2.98
C LEU A 126 -16.48 -6.49 -2.43
N ALA A 127 -16.84 -5.37 -3.07
CA ALA A 127 -16.47 -4.02 -2.60
C ALA A 127 -17.06 -3.66 -1.21
N LEU A 128 -18.08 -4.38 -0.75
CA LEU A 128 -18.74 -4.16 0.55
C LEU A 128 -18.21 -5.11 1.64
N SER A 129 -17.40 -6.10 1.26
CA SER A 129 -16.99 -7.19 2.16
C SER A 129 -16.05 -6.76 3.28
N ALA A 130 -15.22 -5.74 3.01
CA ALA A 130 -14.23 -5.23 3.95
C ALA A 130 -14.02 -3.72 3.72
N PRO A 131 -14.79 -2.84 4.39
CA PRO A 131 -14.56 -1.40 4.34
C PRO A 131 -13.18 -1.02 4.92
N PRO A 132 -12.59 0.12 4.52
CA PRO A 132 -11.34 0.58 5.08
C PRO A 132 -11.49 0.92 6.57
N ASN A 133 -10.41 0.75 7.33
CA ASN A 133 -10.35 1.06 8.75
C ASN A 133 -10.43 2.59 8.96
N PRO A 134 -11.53 3.12 9.52
CA PRO A 134 -11.71 4.56 9.68
C PRO A 134 -10.69 5.18 10.64
N ALA A 135 -10.22 4.43 11.64
CA ALA A 135 -9.21 4.90 12.58
C ALA A 135 -7.86 5.12 11.89
N VAL A 136 -7.51 4.33 10.87
CA VAL A 136 -6.30 4.53 10.08
C VAL A 136 -6.52 5.65 9.06
N LEU A 137 -7.64 5.59 8.33
CA LEU A 137 -8.02 6.52 7.27
C LEU A 137 -7.92 7.99 7.68
N TYR A 138 -8.38 8.31 8.90
CA TYR A 138 -8.40 9.67 9.44
C TYR A 138 -7.28 9.96 10.45
N SER A 139 -6.27 9.10 10.56
CA SER A 139 -5.17 9.29 11.52
C SER A 139 -4.05 10.19 11.02
N GLY A 140 -3.36 10.79 11.98
CA GLY A 140 -2.07 11.46 11.80
C GLY A 140 -2.15 12.89 11.30
N ASP A 141 -0.97 13.47 11.09
CA ASP A 141 -0.80 14.86 10.67
C ASP A 141 -0.87 14.98 9.14
N PRO A 142 -1.83 15.75 8.57
CA PRO A 142 -1.93 15.99 7.14
C PRO A 142 -0.66 16.56 6.49
N THR A 143 0.20 17.25 7.25
CA THR A 143 1.46 17.80 6.74
C THR A 143 2.47 16.72 6.32
N THR A 144 2.28 15.48 6.81
CA THR A 144 3.15 14.33 6.51
C THR A 144 2.58 13.42 5.43
N PHE A 145 1.42 13.72 4.86
CA PHE A 145 0.81 12.89 3.81
C PHE A 145 1.73 12.76 2.60
N GLY A 146 1.96 11.52 2.18
CA GLY A 146 2.85 11.18 1.06
C GLY A 146 4.34 11.31 1.35
N SER A 147 4.75 11.55 2.60
CA SER A 147 6.16 11.48 3.00
C SER A 147 6.55 10.06 3.40
N ALA A 148 7.85 9.82 3.63
CA ALA A 148 8.33 8.56 4.22
C ALA A 148 7.73 8.25 5.61
N SER A 149 7.21 9.27 6.31
CA SER A 149 6.49 9.14 7.59
C SER A 149 4.98 9.28 7.44
N ASP A 150 4.43 8.99 6.24
CA ASP A 150 3.00 9.06 5.99
C ASP A 150 2.20 8.30 7.07
N PRO A 151 1.10 8.86 7.60
CA PRO A 151 0.37 8.26 8.72
C PRO A 151 -0.20 6.85 8.49
N PHE A 152 -0.28 6.38 7.25
CA PHE A 152 -0.68 5.00 6.95
C PHE A 152 0.48 4.01 7.12
N VAL A 153 1.73 4.45 7.04
CA VAL A 153 2.91 3.58 7.11
C VAL A 153 2.91 2.78 8.43
N GLY A 154 3.06 1.46 8.31
CA GLY A 154 3.00 0.50 9.41
C GLY A 154 1.58 0.12 9.87
N LYS A 155 0.53 0.59 9.20
CA LYS A 155 -0.87 0.29 9.56
C LYS A 155 -1.60 -0.41 8.41
N SER A 156 -2.55 -1.26 8.75
CA SER A 156 -3.45 -1.88 7.78
C SER A 156 -4.68 -1.00 7.58
N LEU A 157 -4.73 -0.26 6.47
CA LEU A 157 -5.93 0.46 6.06
C LEU A 157 -7.05 -0.52 5.66
N GLY A 158 -6.72 -1.62 4.98
CA GLY A 158 -7.72 -2.54 4.43
C GLY A 158 -8.45 -1.93 3.23
N GLY A 159 -9.76 -2.17 3.14
CA GLY A 159 -10.57 -1.70 2.02
C GLY A 159 -10.54 -2.63 0.81
N VAL A 160 -11.60 -2.57 0.00
CA VAL A 160 -11.72 -3.33 -1.25
C VAL A 160 -12.19 -2.44 -2.38
N ILE A 161 -11.28 -2.13 -3.30
CA ILE A 161 -11.58 -1.45 -4.57
C ILE A 161 -11.60 -2.45 -5.73
N THR A 162 -12.68 -2.42 -6.53
CA THR A 162 -12.91 -3.31 -7.68
C THR A 162 -12.84 -2.59 -9.03
N PHE A 163 -12.12 -1.47 -9.11
CA PHE A 163 -11.83 -0.75 -10.35
C PHE A 163 -10.32 -0.50 -10.50
N GLY A 164 -9.88 -0.25 -11.74
CA GLY A 164 -8.47 -0.26 -12.13
C GLY A 164 -7.54 0.65 -11.31
N GLY A 165 -6.29 0.22 -11.18
CA GLY A 165 -5.21 0.94 -10.49
C GLY A 165 -4.47 0.14 -9.42
N GLY A 166 -4.93 -1.06 -9.05
CA GLY A 166 -4.25 -1.95 -8.11
C GLY A 166 -3.63 -3.17 -8.81
N LEU A 167 -2.37 -3.47 -8.49
CA LEU A 167 -1.60 -4.60 -9.00
C LEU A 167 -0.82 -5.29 -7.87
N ALA A 168 -0.85 -6.63 -7.84
CA ALA A 168 0.06 -7.38 -6.98
C ALA A 168 1.51 -7.26 -7.44
N LEU A 169 2.43 -7.31 -6.47
CA LEU A 169 3.87 -7.21 -6.65
C LEU A 169 4.49 -8.59 -6.53
N TYR A 170 5.39 -8.94 -7.46
CA TYR A 170 6.02 -10.26 -7.54
C TYR A 170 7.53 -10.15 -7.63
N ASP A 171 8.23 -11.01 -6.90
CA ASP A 171 9.69 -11.15 -6.94
C ASP A 171 10.18 -12.20 -7.97
N GLY A 172 9.25 -12.80 -8.72
CA GLY A 172 9.49 -13.91 -9.65
C GLY A 172 9.07 -15.28 -9.11
N LYS A 173 8.75 -15.39 -7.83
CA LYS A 173 8.30 -16.64 -7.18
C LYS A 173 7.05 -16.43 -6.34
N ASN A 174 7.00 -15.34 -5.60
CA ASN A 174 5.97 -15.05 -4.61
C ASN A 174 5.29 -13.72 -4.89
N VAL A 175 4.03 -13.62 -4.48
CA VAL A 175 3.41 -12.32 -4.20
C VAL A 175 4.10 -11.75 -2.95
N VAL A 176 4.68 -10.57 -3.07
CA VAL A 176 5.41 -9.88 -1.98
C VAL A 176 4.69 -8.64 -1.46
N GLY A 177 3.56 -8.28 -2.08
CA GLY A 177 2.76 -7.13 -1.67
C GLY A 177 1.82 -6.66 -2.76
N GLY A 178 1.37 -5.42 -2.64
CA GLY A 178 0.49 -4.78 -3.61
C GLY A 178 0.88 -3.33 -3.85
N LEU A 179 0.67 -2.87 -5.07
CA LEU A 179 0.74 -1.47 -5.48
C LEU A 179 -0.66 -1.00 -5.82
N GLY A 180 -0.98 0.23 -5.43
CA GLY A 180 -2.17 0.92 -5.89
C GLY A 180 -1.84 2.35 -6.29
N VAL A 181 -2.49 2.81 -7.36
CA VAL A 181 -2.38 4.17 -7.91
C VAL A 181 -3.78 4.78 -8.05
N SER A 182 -3.95 6.06 -7.73
CA SER A 182 -5.23 6.75 -7.89
C SER A 182 -5.10 8.29 -7.91
N GLY A 183 -5.86 8.92 -8.81
CA GLY A 183 -5.77 10.36 -9.07
C GLY A 183 -6.36 10.78 -10.42
N ASP A 184 -6.61 9.83 -11.32
CA ASP A 184 -7.18 10.02 -12.64
C ASP A 184 -8.38 9.06 -12.84
N THR A 185 -8.71 8.74 -14.08
CA THR A 185 -9.67 7.71 -14.46
C THR A 185 -9.13 6.32 -14.14
N SER A 186 -10.01 5.36 -13.86
CA SER A 186 -9.58 4.01 -13.48
C SER A 186 -8.69 3.28 -14.52
N CYS A 187 -8.85 3.58 -15.80
CA CYS A 187 -7.97 3.08 -16.87
C CYS A 187 -6.58 3.73 -16.81
N ALA A 188 -6.53 5.05 -16.58
CA ALA A 188 -5.28 5.78 -16.41
C ALA A 188 -4.53 5.30 -15.15
N ASP A 189 -5.22 5.19 -14.02
CA ASP A 189 -4.69 4.65 -12.78
C ASP A 189 -4.04 3.27 -13.02
N HIS A 190 -4.69 2.39 -13.80
CA HIS A 190 -4.18 1.07 -14.13
C HIS A 190 -2.94 1.10 -15.03
N ASN A 191 -2.92 1.95 -16.06
CA ASN A 191 -1.77 2.14 -16.94
C ASN A 191 -0.55 2.66 -16.17
N ILE A 192 -0.77 3.61 -15.26
CA ILE A 192 0.29 4.17 -14.40
C ILE A 192 0.79 3.11 -13.42
N ALA A 193 -0.11 2.38 -12.76
CA ALA A 193 0.28 1.28 -11.88
C ALA A 193 1.14 0.24 -12.60
N TRP A 194 0.81 -0.09 -13.86
CA TRP A 194 1.60 -1.02 -14.67
C TRP A 194 3.03 -0.51 -14.90
N ARG A 195 3.18 0.76 -15.31
CA ARG A 195 4.49 1.40 -15.48
C ARG A 195 5.30 1.48 -14.19
N VAL A 196 4.66 1.85 -13.08
CA VAL A 196 5.29 1.93 -11.76
C VAL A 196 5.76 0.56 -11.31
N ARG A 197 4.92 -0.48 -11.42
CA ARG A 197 5.28 -1.86 -11.07
C ARG A 197 6.50 -2.35 -11.86
N GLN A 198 6.53 -2.06 -13.17
CA GLN A 198 7.66 -2.38 -14.04
C GLN A 198 8.94 -1.61 -13.64
N ALA A 199 8.83 -0.31 -13.37
CA ALA A 199 9.96 0.52 -12.95
C ALA A 199 10.56 0.08 -11.62
N LEU A 200 9.77 -0.53 -10.74
CA LEU A 200 10.21 -1.15 -9.49
C LEU A 200 10.79 -2.57 -9.68
N GLY A 201 10.64 -3.17 -10.86
CA GLY A 201 11.08 -4.54 -11.15
C GLY A 201 10.28 -5.63 -10.43
N LEU A 202 9.02 -5.32 -10.09
CA LEU A 202 8.10 -6.16 -9.31
C LEU A 202 6.95 -6.74 -10.16
N ASP A 203 7.13 -6.79 -11.47
CA ASP A 203 6.21 -7.26 -12.51
C ASP A 203 6.40 -8.73 -12.90
N LYS A 204 7.26 -9.47 -12.18
CA LYS A 204 7.66 -10.85 -12.50
C LYS A 204 6.61 -11.88 -12.11
N VAL A 205 5.45 -11.87 -12.75
CA VAL A 205 4.35 -12.79 -12.48
C VAL A 205 4.74 -14.22 -12.89
N PRO A 206 4.72 -15.23 -11.98
CA PRO A 206 5.21 -16.59 -12.26
C PRO A 206 4.46 -17.37 -13.36
N ALA A 207 3.30 -16.89 -13.82
CA ALA A 207 2.47 -17.55 -14.84
C ALA A 207 1.54 -16.61 -15.66
N GLY A 208 1.76 -15.29 -15.65
CA GLY A 208 0.85 -14.31 -16.27
C GLY A 208 1.58 -13.34 -17.20
N ALA A 209 0.86 -12.79 -18.19
CA ALA A 209 1.37 -11.71 -19.02
C ALA A 209 1.65 -10.48 -18.13
N GLY A 210 2.88 -9.95 -18.25
CA GLY A 210 3.40 -8.83 -17.44
C GLY A 210 2.63 -7.54 -17.60
#